data_AF-A0A4Y2RVN0-F1
#
_entry.id   AF-A0A4Y2RVN0-F1
#
_cell.length_a   1.000
_cell.length_b   1.000
_cell.length_c   1.000
_cell.angle_alpha   90.00
_cell.angle_beta   90.00
_cell.angle_gamma   90.00
#
_symmetry.space_group_name_H-M   'P 1'
#
loop_
_entity.id
_entity.type
_entity.pdbx_description
1 polymer ?
#
loop_
_entity_poly.entity_id
_entity_poly.type
_entity_poly.pdbx_seq_one_letter_code
_entity_poly.pdbx_strand_id
1 'polypeptide(L)'
;MSNVEDHVRLESQMRGGMCFLAQRYARANNPYLSCYNPKEPSSCIVSMDVNNLYGFCMCEPVGDFRWLSPEEISVFDVSNISRRSPTGYLLEEGVLYKKAAQDFHDFPLAPEHLAINTRMLSYYQRHLLFDKNIPFTESKKLTPNFYAKKHYILHYRNLKFYLKHGMTLKNLSSIGIFPIGLVTKLHKF
;
A
#
# COMPACT_ATOMS: atom_id res chain seq x y z
N MET A 1 4.38 -21.88 10.64
CA MET A 1 3.88 -20.99 11.70
C MET A 1 3.13 -21.85 12.70
N SER A 2 3.72 -22.13 13.86
CA SER A 2 3.15 -23.02 14.89
C SER A 2 2.36 -22.28 15.96
N ASN A 3 2.33 -20.93 15.93
CA ASN A 3 1.63 -20.10 16.91
C ASN A 3 0.40 -19.41 16.27
N VAL A 4 -0.77 -19.55 16.91
CA VAL A 4 -2.04 -18.92 16.54
C VAL A 4 -1.92 -17.39 16.58
N GLU A 5 -1.12 -16.85 17.50
CA GLU A 5 -0.93 -15.40 17.65
C GLU A 5 -0.28 -14.77 16.41
N ASP A 6 0.72 -15.45 15.83
CA ASP A 6 1.38 -14.97 14.61
C ASP A 6 0.45 -14.98 13.41
N HIS A 7 -0.44 -15.97 13.34
CA HIS A 7 -1.46 -16.04 12.29
C HIS A 7 -2.44 -14.87 12.39
N VAL A 8 -3.03 -14.67 13.58
CA VAL A 8 -3.96 -13.55 13.84
C VAL A 8 -3.28 -12.20 13.58
N ARG A 9 -2.00 -12.08 13.95
CA ARG A 9 -1.17 -10.89 13.72
C ARG A 9 -1.03 -10.58 12.22
N LEU A 10 -0.70 -11.57 11.38
CA LEU A 10 -0.60 -11.37 9.93
C LEU A 10 -1.97 -11.12 9.28
N GLU A 11 -3.00 -11.87 9.67
CA GLU A 11 -4.37 -11.70 9.16
C GLU A 11 -4.91 -10.30 9.43
N SER A 12 -4.67 -9.75 10.62
CA SER A 12 -5.09 -8.39 10.98
C SER A 12 -4.51 -7.31 10.07
N GLN A 13 -3.39 -7.61 9.39
CA GLN A 13 -2.66 -6.70 8.51
C GLN A 13 -2.95 -6.97 7.03
N MET A 14 -3.83 -7.92 6.71
CA MET A 14 -4.27 -8.17 5.33
C MET A 14 -4.99 -6.94 4.77
N ARG A 15 -4.54 -6.53 3.59
CA ARG A 15 -5.07 -5.38 2.86
C ARG A 15 -5.57 -5.85 1.51
N GLY A 16 -6.76 -5.39 1.13
CA GLY A 16 -7.34 -5.65 -0.17
C GLY A 16 -6.73 -4.79 -1.28
N GLY A 17 -7.41 -4.77 -2.42
CA GLY A 17 -7.08 -3.87 -3.52
C GLY A 17 -7.16 -2.41 -3.11
N MET A 18 -6.18 -1.62 -3.57
CA MET A 18 -6.17 -0.19 -3.35
C MET A 18 -7.01 0.52 -4.41
N CYS A 19 -7.98 1.31 -3.97
CA CYS A 19 -8.76 2.20 -4.82
C CYS A 19 -8.49 3.65 -4.39
N PHE A 20 -8.03 4.46 -5.34
CA PHE A 20 -7.67 5.85 -5.07
C PHE A 20 -7.97 6.72 -6.27
N LEU A 21 -8.48 7.93 -6.01
CA LEU A 21 -8.83 8.91 -7.02
C LEU A 21 -8.25 10.28 -6.61
N ALA A 22 -7.18 10.72 -7.30
CA ALA A 22 -6.60 12.06 -7.10
C ALA A 22 -7.49 13.14 -7.72
N GLN A 23 -7.84 12.97 -8.99
CA GLN A 23 -8.59 13.94 -9.78
C GLN A 23 -9.99 13.41 -10.09
N ARG A 24 -11.02 14.19 -9.73
CA ARG A 24 -12.44 13.78 -9.92
C ARG A 24 -12.90 13.83 -11.36
N TYR A 25 -12.32 14.71 -12.17
CA TYR A 25 -12.69 14.90 -13.56
C TYR A 25 -11.47 15.32 -14.38
N ALA A 26 -11.21 14.58 -15.45
CA ALA A 26 -10.20 14.91 -16.45
C ALA A 26 -10.85 14.74 -17.84
N ARG A 27 -10.51 15.63 -18.77
CA ARG A 27 -10.97 15.58 -20.15
C ARG A 27 -9.77 15.73 -21.07
N ALA A 28 -9.65 14.80 -22.02
CA ALA A 28 -8.61 14.84 -23.03
C ALA A 28 -9.03 15.74 -24.20
N ASN A 29 -8.08 16.51 -24.75
CA ASN A 29 -8.25 17.26 -25.99
C ASN A 29 -7.73 16.42 -27.16
N ASN A 30 -8.52 15.43 -27.58
CA ASN A 30 -8.10 14.46 -28.57
C ASN A 30 -8.67 14.80 -29.97
N PRO A 31 -7.84 14.93 -31.03
CA PRO A 31 -8.28 15.23 -32.40
C PRO A 31 -9.34 14.28 -32.96
N TYR A 32 -9.42 13.05 -32.45
CA TYR A 32 -10.39 12.04 -32.89
C TYR A 32 -11.78 12.19 -32.24
N LEU A 33 -11.99 13.18 -31.36
CA LEU A 33 -13.26 13.41 -30.67
C LEU A 33 -13.97 14.65 -31.23
N SER A 34 -15.31 14.62 -31.25
CA SER A 34 -16.17 15.71 -31.76
C SER A 34 -16.01 17.04 -31.01
N CYS A 35 -15.39 17.01 -29.83
CA CYS A 35 -15.28 18.14 -28.93
C CYS A 35 -13.84 18.66 -28.81
N TYR A 36 -13.00 18.34 -29.80
CA TYR A 36 -11.62 18.81 -29.96
C TYR A 36 -11.53 20.32 -30.17
N ASN A 37 -10.57 20.96 -29.52
CA ASN A 37 -10.22 22.36 -29.73
C ASN A 37 -8.81 22.48 -30.33
N PRO A 38 -8.66 22.90 -31.59
CA PRO A 38 -7.34 23.08 -32.22
C PRO A 38 -6.50 24.20 -31.61
N LYS A 39 -7.10 25.07 -30.78
CA LYS A 39 -6.38 26.14 -30.08
C LYS A 39 -5.68 25.66 -28.80
N GLU A 40 -5.99 24.45 -28.33
CA GLU A 40 -5.40 23.86 -27.13
C GLU A 40 -4.46 22.70 -27.50
N PRO A 41 -3.43 22.42 -26.67
CA PRO A 41 -2.56 21.26 -26.88
C PRO A 41 -3.37 19.96 -26.96
N SER A 42 -3.01 19.06 -27.86
CA SER A 42 -3.64 17.74 -27.92
C SER A 42 -3.25 16.89 -26.72
N SER A 43 -4.19 16.13 -26.18
CA SER A 43 -3.95 15.21 -25.06
C SER A 43 -4.81 13.94 -25.18
N CYS A 44 -4.35 12.86 -24.55
CA CYS A 44 -5.06 11.59 -24.44
C CYS A 44 -5.05 11.10 -22.99
N ILE A 45 -6.10 10.36 -22.60
CA ILE A 45 -6.14 9.64 -21.32
C ILE A 45 -5.84 8.18 -21.63
N VAL A 46 -4.80 7.64 -20.98
CA VAL A 46 -4.37 6.25 -21.14
C VAL A 46 -4.97 5.41 -20.02
N SER A 47 -5.64 4.31 -20.39
CA SER A 47 -6.04 3.27 -19.45
C SER A 47 -5.01 2.14 -19.48
N MET A 48 -4.47 1.79 -18.31
CA MET A 48 -3.51 0.70 -18.16
C MET A 48 -4.09 -0.35 -17.22
N ASP A 49 -4.04 -1.61 -17.65
CA ASP A 49 -4.42 -2.76 -16.84
C ASP A 49 -3.24 -3.74 -16.79
N VAL A 50 -2.95 -4.27 -15.59
CA VAL A 50 -1.86 -5.23 -15.39
C VAL A 50 -2.44 -6.64 -15.43
N ASN A 51 -2.09 -7.37 -16.48
CA ASN A 51 -2.50 -8.76 -16.65
C ASN A 51 -2.05 -9.63 -15.46
N ASN A 52 -3.02 -10.28 -14.81
CA ASN A 52 -2.78 -11.24 -13.74
C ASN A 52 -1.93 -10.70 -12.56
N LEU A 53 -2.29 -9.51 -12.06
CA LEU A 53 -1.57 -8.85 -10.95
C LEU A 53 -1.34 -9.77 -9.74
N TYR A 54 -2.37 -10.48 -9.29
CA TYR A 54 -2.24 -11.38 -8.13
C TYR A 54 -1.41 -12.63 -8.44
N GLY A 55 -1.58 -13.23 -9.62
CA GLY A 55 -0.79 -14.40 -10.02
C GLY A 55 0.70 -14.10 -10.09
N PHE A 56 1.08 -12.90 -10.57
CA PHE A 56 2.47 -12.45 -10.53
C PHE A 56 3.03 -12.42 -9.11
N CYS A 57 2.27 -11.88 -8.15
CA CYS A 57 2.68 -11.86 -6.73
C CYS A 57 2.71 -13.26 -6.10
N MET A 58 1.83 -14.17 -6.52
CA MET A 58 1.80 -15.55 -6.04
C MET A 58 2.97 -16.40 -6.55
N CYS A 59 3.69 -15.98 -7.60
CA CYS A 59 4.90 -16.65 -8.07
C CYS A 59 6.12 -16.48 -7.13
N GLU A 60 5.98 -15.71 -6.05
CA GLU A 60 6.99 -15.60 -5.00
C GLU A 60 6.53 -16.42 -3.78
N PRO A 61 6.77 -17.75 -3.76
CA PRO A 61 6.42 -18.61 -2.62
C PRO A 61 7.05 -18.08 -1.34
N VAL A 62 6.18 -17.94 -0.34
CA VAL A 62 6.49 -17.55 1.03
C VAL A 62 6.22 -18.75 1.93
N GLY A 63 7.21 -19.18 2.70
CA GLY A 63 7.12 -20.35 3.58
C GLY A 63 8.19 -20.30 4.67
N ASP A 64 8.21 -21.27 5.58
CA ASP A 64 9.28 -21.46 6.58
C ASP A 64 9.64 -20.20 7.38
N PHE A 65 8.60 -19.47 7.76
CA PHE A 65 8.74 -18.23 8.50
C PHE A 65 9.29 -18.46 9.91
N ARG A 66 10.30 -17.66 10.29
CA ARG A 66 10.75 -17.52 11.69
C ARG A 66 10.90 -16.05 12.05
N TRP A 67 10.80 -15.75 13.34
CA TRP A 67 11.16 -14.45 13.87
C TRP A 67 12.68 -14.37 14.12
N LEU A 68 13.26 -13.19 13.90
CA LEU A 68 14.64 -12.89 14.24
C LEU A 68 14.81 -12.68 15.75
N SER A 69 15.96 -13.06 16.30
CA SER A 69 16.32 -12.76 17.70
C SER A 69 16.65 -11.27 17.88
N PRO A 70 16.66 -10.75 19.12
CA PRO A 70 17.08 -9.38 19.39
C PRO A 70 18.48 -9.04 18.84
N GLU A 71 19.40 -9.99 18.89
CA GLU A 71 20.76 -9.85 18.38
C GLU A 71 20.76 -9.72 16.84
N GLU A 72 19.97 -10.56 16.16
CA GLU A 72 19.80 -10.51 14.70
C GLU A 72 19.14 -9.20 14.24
N ILE A 73 18.17 -8.69 15.01
CA ILE A 73 17.52 -7.39 14.75
C ILE A 73 18.52 -6.25 14.91
N SER A 74 19.43 -6.32 15.89
CA SER A 74 20.40 -5.23 16.16
C SER A 74 21.36 -4.96 14.99
N VAL A 75 21.66 -5.99 14.18
CA VAL A 75 22.56 -5.91 13.02
C VAL A 75 21.81 -5.83 11.69
N PHE A 76 20.47 -5.81 11.73
CA PHE A 76 19.65 -5.81 10.53
C PHE A 76 19.67 -4.44 9.85
N ASP A 77 20.15 -4.40 8.59
CA ASP A 77 20.06 -3.23 7.73
C ASP A 77 19.27 -3.55 6.47
N VAL A 78 18.07 -2.99 6.38
CA VAL A 78 17.20 -3.15 5.21
C VAL A 78 17.89 -2.66 3.94
N SER A 79 18.72 -1.62 4.01
CA SER A 79 19.32 -0.93 2.86
C SER A 79 20.20 -1.88 2.03
N ASN A 80 20.91 -2.80 2.69
CA ASN A 80 21.85 -3.72 2.06
C ASN A 80 21.20 -4.93 1.38
N ILE A 81 19.89 -5.16 1.60
CA ILE A 81 19.19 -6.33 1.05
C ILE A 81 18.86 -6.14 -0.43
N SER A 82 19.34 -7.01 -1.32
CA SER A 82 18.98 -6.93 -2.75
C SER A 82 17.47 -7.12 -2.97
N ARG A 83 16.89 -6.43 -3.97
CA ARG A 83 15.49 -6.63 -4.37
C ARG A 83 15.20 -8.08 -4.79
N ARG A 84 16.20 -8.77 -5.36
CA ARG A 84 16.13 -10.17 -5.79
C ARG A 84 16.80 -11.12 -4.79
N SER A 85 16.89 -10.70 -3.53
CA SER A 85 17.39 -11.57 -2.45
C SER A 85 16.57 -12.87 -2.43
N PRO A 86 17.23 -14.05 -2.27
CA PRO A 86 16.54 -15.32 -2.05
C PRO A 86 15.87 -15.37 -0.67
N THR A 87 16.06 -14.35 0.16
CA THR A 87 15.48 -14.19 1.49
C THR A 87 14.61 -12.94 1.52
N GLY A 88 13.38 -13.10 1.98
CA GLY A 88 12.41 -12.06 2.26
C GLY A 88 12.31 -11.75 3.74
N TYR A 89 11.82 -10.54 4.03
CA TYR A 89 11.62 -10.05 5.38
C TYR A 89 10.27 -9.34 5.50
N LEU A 90 9.52 -9.69 6.54
CA LEU A 90 8.34 -8.97 7.02
C LEU A 90 8.73 -8.21 8.26
N LEU A 91 8.49 -6.91 8.29
CA LEU A 91 8.83 -6.07 9.42
C LEU A 91 7.54 -5.60 10.08
N GLU A 92 7.47 -5.71 11.41
CA GLU A 92 6.49 -4.97 12.19
C GLU A 92 7.15 -3.73 12.78
N GLU A 93 6.59 -2.59 12.40
CA GLU A 93 7.12 -1.28 12.76
C GLU A 93 6.28 -0.59 13.83
N GLY A 94 6.96 -0.06 14.84
CA GLY A 94 6.35 0.69 15.92
C GLY A 94 5.77 2.03 15.45
N VAL A 95 6.46 2.75 14.56
CA VAL A 95 5.93 3.97 13.92
C VAL A 95 6.56 4.23 12.55
N LEU A 96 5.74 4.28 11.49
CA LEU A 96 6.10 4.89 10.20
C LEU A 96 5.54 6.31 10.14
N TYR A 97 6.44 7.29 9.98
CA TYR A 97 6.09 8.71 9.97
C TYR A 97 6.49 9.37 8.65
N LYS A 98 5.71 10.37 8.20
CA LYS A 98 5.99 11.15 6.99
C LYS A 98 6.59 12.49 7.40
N LYS A 99 7.87 12.74 7.08
CA LYS A 99 8.60 13.94 7.55
C LYS A 99 8.39 15.20 6.70
N ALA A 100 8.20 15.08 5.37
CA ALA A 100 8.21 16.27 4.49
C ALA A 100 7.41 16.18 3.16
N ALA A 101 6.72 15.09 2.84
CA ALA A 101 6.18 14.90 1.48
C ALA A 101 4.67 15.24 1.31
N GLN A 102 4.02 15.96 2.24
CA GLN A 102 2.58 16.27 2.12
C GLN A 102 2.29 17.16 0.90
N ASP A 103 3.24 18.01 0.51
CA ASP A 103 3.04 18.99 -0.55
C ASP A 103 3.27 18.44 -1.97
N PHE A 104 3.87 17.25 -2.13
CA PHE A 104 4.28 16.73 -3.45
C PHE A 104 3.54 15.47 -3.91
N HIS A 105 2.84 14.77 -3.00
CA HIS A 105 2.29 13.45 -3.32
C HIS A 105 0.78 13.45 -3.17
N ASP A 106 0.10 13.38 -4.31
CA ASP A 106 -1.35 13.15 -4.35
C ASP A 106 -1.72 11.79 -3.75
N PHE A 107 -0.81 10.80 -3.77
CA PHE A 107 -1.06 9.44 -3.31
C PHE A 107 -0.45 9.15 -1.93
N PRO A 108 -1.26 8.99 -0.86
CA PRO A 108 -0.76 8.54 0.43
C PRO A 108 -0.31 7.07 0.41
N LEU A 109 0.92 6.84 0.87
CA LEU A 109 1.51 5.50 1.01
C LEU A 109 1.05 4.81 2.30
N ALA A 110 1.32 3.51 2.40
CA ALA A 110 1.05 2.70 3.59
C ALA A 110 -0.43 2.76 4.05
N PRO A 111 -1.38 2.30 3.22
CA PRO A 111 -2.80 2.31 3.57
C PRO A 111 -3.10 1.39 4.76
N GLU A 112 -4.11 1.76 5.55
CA GLU A 112 -4.57 0.98 6.70
C GLU A 112 -6.10 0.99 6.79
N HIS A 113 -6.67 0.06 7.54
CA HIS A 113 -8.11 0.03 7.79
C HIS A 113 -8.48 1.11 8.81
N LEU A 114 -9.18 2.14 8.37
CA LEU A 114 -9.70 3.23 9.22
C LEU A 114 -11.21 3.12 9.37
N ALA A 115 -11.71 3.32 10.59
CA ALA A 115 -13.13 3.55 10.82
C ALA A 115 -13.47 4.99 10.37
N ILE A 116 -14.17 5.11 9.24
CA ILE A 116 -14.54 6.41 8.68
C ILE A 116 -15.71 6.97 9.47
N ASN A 117 -15.50 8.13 10.08
CA ASN A 117 -16.51 8.87 10.82
C ASN A 117 -16.94 10.14 10.07
N THR A 118 -18.03 10.76 10.51
CA THR A 118 -18.63 11.96 9.88
C THR A 118 -17.66 13.15 9.81
N ARG A 119 -16.69 13.24 10.73
CA ARG A 119 -15.70 14.33 10.75
C ARG A 119 -14.68 14.19 9.62
N MET A 120 -14.42 12.98 9.14
CA MET A 120 -13.51 12.68 8.04
C MET A 120 -14.14 12.95 6.65
N LEU A 121 -15.45 13.13 6.58
CA LEU A 121 -16.13 13.44 5.33
C LEU A 121 -15.76 14.85 4.85
N SER A 122 -15.76 15.05 3.53
CA SER A 122 -15.63 16.40 2.97
C SER A 122 -16.88 17.23 3.25
N TYR A 123 -16.76 18.56 3.16
CA TYR A 123 -17.90 19.48 3.28
C TYR A 123 -19.03 19.08 2.31
N TYR A 124 -18.69 18.82 1.05
CA TYR A 124 -19.65 18.38 0.03
C TYR A 124 -20.33 17.06 0.39
N GLN A 125 -19.60 16.07 0.90
CA GLN A 125 -20.18 14.79 1.31
C GLN A 125 -21.17 14.97 2.46
N ARG A 126 -20.83 15.80 3.46
CA ARG A 126 -21.76 16.11 4.57
C ARG A 126 -23.02 16.83 4.07
N HIS A 127 -22.85 17.81 3.20
CA HIS A 127 -23.96 18.56 2.61
C HIS A 127 -24.87 17.65 1.79
N LEU A 128 -24.30 16.75 0.98
CA LEU A 128 -25.05 15.78 0.19
C LEU A 128 -25.86 14.81 1.07
N LEU A 129 -25.28 14.32 2.17
CA LEU A 129 -25.98 13.47 3.13
C LEU A 129 -27.17 14.20 3.75
N PHE A 130 -26.99 15.48 4.12
CA PHE A 130 -28.05 16.33 4.65
C PHE A 130 -29.16 16.59 3.62
N ASP A 131 -28.81 17.08 2.44
CA ASP A 131 -29.76 17.43 1.37
C ASP A 131 -30.59 16.24 0.90
N LYS A 132 -29.97 15.05 0.84
CA LYS A 132 -30.61 13.82 0.39
C LYS A 132 -31.20 13.00 1.53
N ASN A 133 -31.09 13.47 2.77
CA ASN A 133 -31.51 12.78 3.98
C ASN A 133 -30.99 11.31 4.06
N ILE A 134 -29.72 11.12 3.70
CA ILE A 134 -29.06 9.80 3.67
C ILE A 134 -28.38 9.57 5.03
N PRO A 135 -28.70 8.49 5.76
CA PRO A 135 -28.01 8.16 7.00
C PRO A 135 -26.57 7.74 6.72
N PHE A 136 -25.64 8.22 7.55
CA PHE A 136 -24.24 7.79 7.50
C PHE A 136 -23.97 6.70 8.54
N THR A 137 -23.43 5.57 8.08
CA THR A 137 -22.98 4.48 8.95
C THR A 137 -21.47 4.42 8.94
N GLU A 138 -20.87 4.53 10.13
CA GLU A 138 -19.42 4.35 10.27
C GLU A 138 -19.02 2.94 9.82
N SER A 139 -17.97 2.86 9.04
CA SER A 139 -17.48 1.57 8.54
C SER A 139 -15.96 1.60 8.40
N LYS A 140 -15.34 0.43 8.59
CA LYS A 140 -13.91 0.25 8.35
C LYS A 140 -13.65 0.21 6.84
N LYS A 141 -12.73 1.03 6.37
CA LYS A 141 -12.31 1.10 4.96
C LYS A 141 -10.80 1.12 4.88
N LEU A 142 -10.24 0.36 3.93
CA LEU A 142 -8.83 0.47 3.58
C LEU A 142 -8.58 1.84 2.97
N THR A 143 -7.88 2.71 3.70
CA THR A 143 -7.81 4.13 3.38
C THR A 143 -6.37 4.59 3.33
N PRO A 144 -5.86 5.03 2.16
CA PRO A 144 -4.60 5.74 2.09
C PRO A 144 -4.73 7.08 2.82
N ASN A 145 -3.84 7.33 3.77
CA ASN A 145 -3.86 8.53 4.60
C ASN A 145 -2.44 8.88 5.10
N PHE A 146 -2.24 10.11 5.55
CA PHE A 146 -0.95 10.61 6.01
C PHE A 146 -0.70 10.48 7.52
N TYR A 147 -1.56 9.79 8.26
CA TYR A 147 -1.35 9.56 9.69
C TYR A 147 -0.14 8.65 9.92
N ALA A 148 0.47 8.79 11.09
CA ALA A 148 1.54 7.90 11.52
C ALA A 148 1.00 6.47 11.67
N LYS A 149 1.68 5.50 11.07
CA LYS A 149 1.28 4.08 11.14
C LYS A 149 1.91 3.43 12.34
N LYS A 150 1.12 2.74 13.16
CA LYS A 150 1.60 2.00 14.34
C LYS A 150 1.39 0.51 14.13
N HIS A 151 2.32 -0.31 14.60
CA HIS A 151 2.29 -1.77 14.45
C HIS A 151 2.05 -2.21 12.99
N TYR A 152 2.68 -1.49 12.05
CA TYR A 152 2.42 -1.69 10.63
C TYR A 152 3.29 -2.83 10.12
N ILE A 153 2.66 -3.93 9.68
CA ILE A 153 3.38 -5.03 9.05
C ILE A 153 3.52 -4.77 7.55
N LEU A 154 4.74 -4.87 7.06
CA LEU A 154 5.07 -4.70 5.64
C LEU A 154 6.26 -5.53 5.19
N HIS A 155 6.29 -5.82 3.90
CA HIS A 155 7.45 -6.43 3.25
C HIS A 155 8.60 -5.44 3.09
N TYR A 156 9.85 -5.91 3.20
CA TYR A 156 11.04 -5.05 3.11
C TYR A 156 11.13 -4.22 1.81
N ARG A 157 10.64 -4.77 0.69
CA ARG A 157 10.60 -4.03 -0.60
C ARG A 157 9.69 -2.81 -0.51
N ASN A 158 8.56 -2.92 0.20
CA ASN A 158 7.66 -1.81 0.44
C ASN A 158 8.28 -0.80 1.39
N LEU A 159 8.98 -1.25 2.44
CA LEU A 159 9.72 -0.36 3.34
C LEU A 159 10.76 0.46 2.57
N LYS A 160 11.59 -0.16 1.72
CA LYS A 160 12.54 0.56 0.85
C LYS A 160 11.86 1.59 -0.03
N PHE A 161 10.73 1.20 -0.65
CA PHE A 161 9.94 2.10 -1.46
C PHE A 161 9.43 3.29 -0.64
N TYR A 162 8.91 3.07 0.56
CA TYR A 162 8.41 4.12 1.44
C TYR A 162 9.52 5.07 1.91
N LEU A 163 10.68 4.53 2.30
CA LEU A 163 11.84 5.32 2.71
C LEU A 163 12.34 6.21 1.56
N LYS A 164 12.42 5.66 0.34
CA LYS A 164 12.78 6.43 -0.87
C LYS A 164 11.82 7.59 -1.13
N HIS A 165 10.55 7.44 -0.75
CA HIS A 165 9.50 8.45 -0.95
C HIS A 165 9.25 9.32 0.29
N GLY A 166 10.24 9.42 1.20
CA GLY A 166 10.24 10.40 2.29
C GLY A 166 9.51 9.98 3.56
N MET A 167 9.14 8.70 3.69
CA MET A 167 8.76 8.14 4.98
C MET A 167 10.01 7.85 5.83
N THR A 168 9.87 7.92 7.14
CA THR A 168 10.93 7.64 8.11
C THR A 168 10.47 6.56 9.08
N LEU A 169 11.39 5.67 9.40
CA LEU A 169 11.24 4.64 10.43
C LEU A 169 11.61 5.22 11.79
N LYS A 170 10.81 4.96 12.83
CA LYS A 170 11.21 5.28 14.21
C LYS A 170 11.77 4.05 14.93
N ASN A 171 10.96 3.01 15.08
CA ASN A 171 11.30 1.84 15.88
C ASN A 171 10.90 0.56 15.14
N LEU A 172 11.84 -0.38 15.07
CA LEU A 172 11.62 -1.76 14.64
C LEU A 172 11.17 -2.59 15.85
N SER A 173 10.03 -3.26 15.76
CA SER A 173 9.49 -4.07 16.86
C SER A 173 9.76 -5.57 16.66
N SER A 174 9.57 -6.08 15.45
CA SER A 174 9.82 -7.49 15.14
C SER A 174 10.15 -7.65 13.67
N ILE A 175 11.02 -8.61 13.36
CA ILE A 175 11.37 -8.94 11.98
C ILE A 175 11.18 -10.42 11.78
N GLY A 176 10.34 -10.74 10.81
CA GLY A 176 10.15 -12.08 10.28
C GLY A 176 11.03 -12.31 9.06
N ILE A 177 11.65 -13.46 8.97
CA ILE A 177 12.48 -13.89 7.84
C ILE A 177 11.88 -15.14 7.20
N PHE A 178 11.94 -15.21 5.87
CA PHE A 178 11.48 -16.35 5.09
C PHE A 178 12.27 -16.49 3.78
N PRO A 179 12.48 -17.71 3.25
CA PRO A 179 13.00 -17.89 1.90
C PRO A 179 11.98 -17.45 0.84
N ILE A 180 12.45 -16.77 -0.21
CA ILE A 180 11.72 -16.51 -1.44
C ILE A 180 12.19 -17.56 -2.46
N GLY A 181 11.36 -18.59 -2.68
CA GLY A 181 11.63 -19.54 -3.76
C GLY A 181 11.35 -18.91 -5.12
N LEU A 182 12.18 -19.17 -6.13
CA LEU A 182 11.76 -19.01 -7.52
C LEU A 182 11.00 -20.27 -7.90
N VAL A 183 9.74 -20.16 -8.32
CA VAL A 183 9.05 -21.28 -8.98
C VAL A 183 9.72 -21.51 -10.33
N THR A 184 10.76 -22.33 -10.36
CA THR A 184 11.39 -22.82 -11.59
C THR A 184 10.66 -24.00 -12.21
N LYS A 185 9.58 -24.50 -11.59
CA LYS A 185 8.73 -25.55 -12.16
C LYS A 185 7.50 -24.95 -12.83
N LEU A 186 7.70 -24.39 -14.02
CA LEU A 186 6.66 -24.42 -15.05
C LEU A 186 6.46 -25.89 -15.41
N HIS A 187 5.50 -26.56 -14.77
CA HIS A 187 4.91 -27.74 -15.37
C HIS A 187 4.26 -27.27 -16.67
N LYS A 188 4.87 -27.66 -17.79
CA LYS A 188 4.29 -27.55 -19.12
C LYS A 188 2.87 -28.12 -19.05
N PHE A 189 1.88 -27.28 -19.35
CA PHE A 189 0.55 -27.74 -19.72
C PHE A 189 0.62 -28.50 -21.03
#